data_AF-A0A2J0LXQ0-F1
#
_entry.id   AF-A0A2J0LXQ0-F1
#
_cell.length_a   1.000
_cell.length_b   1.000
_cell.length_c   1.000
_cell.angle_alpha   90.00
_cell.angle_beta   90.00
_cell.angle_gamma   90.00
#
_symmetry.space_group_name_H-M   'P 1'
#
loop_
_entity.id
_entity.type
_entity.pdbx_description
1 polymer ?
#
loop_
_entity_poly.entity_id
_entity_poly.type
_entity_poly.pdbx_seq_one_letter_code
_entity_poly.pdbx_strand_id
1 'polypeptide(L)'
;MGAEAESLIDKIVLVAVPQVGTPQTIGAILHGYDQGLPADWMPWILSSRTARILAQNMPSAYNLLPSKTYFNGNGSTVNSPVISFEDGTLTKHFIDTYGNDIDTSDELHDFLLDPDGKVASDSDDVVRPSTVNAKLLGSAQDVHTSLDDTWTIPPSIAVYQIAGFGEETLGTIRYWTGDECTKSFRGWCFKSEPKLQYSPEMVIDGDGTVVTPSALALSTNENMKRYWVDLASYDRPLTFGRKHADILEVPDLRNFIKNNIIIQSSVNLPEYLSDSEPSINSEKRLHYILHSPLMLSARDTLGNEVSATHSDIPGARYLRFGEVQYISIPAEVHPTLVLDGMADGSFTLEVEERENTDMRAKTLFSAIPSTAHSHVMMDFPDGTIEGARPLIIDYDGDGTDDHSIIPVLGGTAHLEDTLPPITTLASAGTRGTGDWYTSDVAITLSAKDDENGSGIEKTKYSLDNGVIWNTYTSSIILSNEGTTRVKYFSTDNVGNKEEMKTQEIKIDKTAPEAKIIFNPDTQKIDIIGIDNLGRLISVVSTESALKE
;
A
#
# COMPACT_ATOMS: atom_id res chain seq x y z
N MET A 1 10.04 44.97 -17.89
CA MET A 1 10.93 45.73 -16.98
C MET A 1 10.72 47.23 -17.23
N GLY A 2 11.03 48.13 -16.31
CA GLY A 2 10.89 49.58 -16.56
C GLY A 2 11.79 50.06 -17.70
N ALA A 3 11.51 51.22 -18.29
CA ALA A 3 12.23 51.74 -19.47
C ALA A 3 13.74 51.95 -19.24
N GLU A 4 14.18 52.06 -17.99
CA GLU A 4 15.60 52.21 -17.62
C GLU A 4 16.36 50.88 -17.60
N ALA A 5 15.69 49.74 -17.64
CA ALA A 5 16.36 48.43 -17.53
C ALA A 5 17.36 48.18 -18.66
N GLU A 6 17.04 48.63 -19.87
CA GLU A 6 17.89 48.46 -21.06
C GLU A 6 19.25 49.17 -20.94
N SER A 7 19.37 50.19 -20.08
CA SER A 7 20.62 50.92 -19.88
C SER A 7 21.39 50.50 -18.64
N LEU A 8 20.82 49.64 -17.80
CA LEU A 8 21.37 49.23 -16.50
C LEU A 8 21.69 47.74 -16.41
N ILE A 9 21.07 46.91 -17.26
CA ILE A 9 21.12 45.46 -17.14
C ILE A 9 21.52 44.87 -18.49
N ASP A 10 22.70 44.25 -18.52
CA ASP A 10 23.19 43.57 -19.73
C ASP A 10 22.73 42.12 -19.81
N LYS A 11 22.65 41.43 -18.65
CA LYS A 11 22.47 39.99 -18.55
C LYS A 11 21.60 39.58 -17.37
N ILE A 12 20.75 38.57 -17.57
CA ILE A 12 20.00 37.88 -16.52
C ILE A 12 20.35 36.40 -16.57
N VAL A 13 20.69 35.82 -15.42
CA VAL A 13 20.98 34.39 -15.29
C VAL A 13 19.96 33.78 -14.35
N LEU A 14 19.13 32.87 -14.88
CA LEU A 14 18.09 32.15 -14.17
C LEU A 14 18.61 30.73 -13.96
N VAL A 15 18.84 30.34 -12.71
CA VAL A 15 19.32 29.00 -12.35
C VAL A 15 18.22 28.29 -11.59
N ALA A 16 17.74 27.16 -12.14
CA ALA A 16 16.69 26.32 -11.56
C ALA A 16 15.41 27.10 -11.18
N VAL A 17 15.06 28.16 -11.91
CA VAL A 17 13.91 28.98 -11.55
C VAL A 17 12.63 28.29 -12.03
N PRO A 18 11.63 27.97 -11.17
CA PRO A 18 10.36 27.38 -11.60
C PRO A 18 9.49 28.41 -12.31
N GLN A 19 9.81 28.71 -13.57
CA GLN A 19 9.26 29.89 -14.25
C GLN A 19 7.76 29.82 -14.46
N VAL A 20 7.22 28.62 -14.64
CA VAL A 20 5.79 28.37 -14.84
C VAL A 20 5.21 27.45 -13.76
N GLY A 21 5.87 27.36 -12.60
CA GLY A 21 5.44 26.58 -11.44
C GLY A 21 6.02 25.16 -11.36
N THR A 22 5.66 24.42 -10.31
CA THR A 22 6.09 23.04 -10.06
C THR A 22 4.95 22.19 -9.46
N PRO A 23 4.76 20.93 -9.90
CA PRO A 23 3.77 20.02 -9.32
C PRO A 23 4.00 19.75 -7.82
N GLN A 24 5.24 19.88 -7.32
CA GLN A 24 5.55 19.65 -5.90
C GLN A 24 4.69 20.52 -4.96
N THR A 25 4.35 21.73 -5.39
CA THR A 25 3.48 22.63 -4.62
C THR A 25 2.07 22.06 -4.44
N ILE A 26 1.55 21.30 -5.41
CA ILE A 26 0.25 20.64 -5.32
C ILE A 26 0.26 19.63 -4.17
N GLY A 27 1.29 18.78 -4.10
CA GLY A 27 1.45 17.81 -3.00
C GLY A 27 1.58 18.48 -1.64
N ALA A 28 2.33 19.59 -1.60
CA ALA A 28 2.48 20.40 -0.39
C ALA A 28 1.16 20.98 0.12
N ILE A 29 0.35 21.55 -0.78
CA ILE A 29 -0.91 22.20 -0.44
C ILE A 29 -2.02 21.20 -0.11
N LEU A 30 -2.06 20.03 -0.76
CA LEU A 30 -3.14 19.05 -0.61
C LEU A 30 -2.95 18.06 0.54
N HIS A 31 -1.72 17.56 0.72
CA HIS A 31 -1.42 16.48 1.66
C HIS A 31 -0.38 16.86 2.72
N GLY A 32 0.39 17.93 2.48
CA GLY A 32 1.50 18.32 3.34
C GLY A 32 2.76 17.55 2.96
N TYR A 33 3.62 18.18 2.18
CA TYR A 33 4.91 17.64 1.76
C TYR A 33 6.01 18.08 2.73
N ASP A 34 6.98 17.20 2.99
CA ASP A 34 8.15 17.54 3.78
C ASP A 34 8.97 18.64 3.08
N GLN A 35 8.93 19.86 3.61
CA GLN A 35 9.50 21.07 2.98
C GLN A 35 11.04 21.11 3.01
N GLY A 36 11.72 19.97 3.18
CA GLY A 36 13.17 19.89 3.31
C GLY A 36 13.68 20.62 4.56
N LEU A 37 12.86 20.73 5.61
CA LEU A 37 13.35 21.18 6.91
C LEU A 37 14.10 20.00 7.53
N PRO A 38 15.41 20.13 7.81
CA PRO A 38 16.20 18.98 8.21
C PRO A 38 15.64 18.37 9.50
N ALA A 39 15.26 17.09 9.41
CA ALA A 39 14.91 16.26 10.56
C ALA A 39 16.02 16.23 11.62
N ASP A 40 17.27 16.50 11.20
CA ASP A 40 18.50 16.36 11.98
C ASP A 40 18.61 17.26 13.22
N TRP A 41 17.88 18.38 13.28
CA TRP A 41 17.94 19.29 14.44
C TRP A 41 16.58 19.54 15.10
N MET A 42 15.47 19.06 14.53
CA MET A 42 14.14 19.32 15.08
C MET A 42 13.02 18.38 14.59
N PRO A 43 13.07 17.07 14.89
CA PRO A 43 12.13 16.07 14.34
C PRO A 43 10.67 16.17 14.82
N TRP A 44 10.34 17.11 15.73
CA TRP A 44 9.02 17.19 16.40
C TRP A 44 8.12 18.36 15.97
N ILE A 45 8.57 19.26 15.07
CA ILE A 45 7.88 20.56 14.87
C ILE A 45 6.92 20.59 13.67
N LEU A 46 7.09 19.76 12.63
CA LEU A 46 6.23 19.84 11.45
C LEU A 46 5.61 18.48 11.07
N SER A 47 4.46 18.17 11.68
CA SER A 47 3.61 17.08 11.17
C SER A 47 3.15 17.38 9.74
N SER A 48 2.79 16.38 8.94
CA SER A 48 2.28 16.63 7.57
C SER A 48 1.04 17.53 7.57
N ARG A 49 0.18 17.41 8.60
CA ARG A 49 -0.91 18.35 8.86
C ARG A 49 -0.40 19.79 9.04
N THR A 50 0.62 20.00 9.87
CA THR A 50 1.23 21.32 10.08
C THR A 50 1.86 21.86 8.79
N ALA A 51 2.54 21.00 8.02
CA ALA A 51 3.11 21.36 6.72
C ALA A 51 2.04 21.82 5.73
N ARG A 52 0.91 21.09 5.67
CA ARG A 52 -0.25 21.42 4.86
C ARG A 52 -0.84 22.78 5.25
N ILE A 53 -1.06 23.02 6.55
CA ILE A 53 -1.54 24.31 7.06
C ILE A 53 -0.59 25.45 6.66
N LEU A 54 0.72 25.25 6.79
CA LEU A 54 1.71 26.26 6.42
C LEU A 54 1.65 26.59 4.93
N ALA A 55 1.66 25.57 4.06
CA ALA A 55 1.62 25.73 2.61
C ALA A 55 0.36 26.51 2.17
N GLN A 56 -0.79 26.22 2.76
CA GLN A 56 -2.05 26.90 2.45
C GLN A 56 -2.14 28.36 2.88
N ASN A 57 -1.30 28.77 3.82
CA ASN A 57 -1.27 30.15 4.30
C ASN A 57 -0.06 30.92 3.74
N MET A 58 0.67 30.34 2.79
CA MET A 58 1.86 30.91 2.20
C MET A 58 1.56 31.42 0.78
N PRO A 59 1.46 32.75 0.54
CA PRO A 59 1.18 33.29 -0.79
C PRO A 59 2.19 32.83 -1.86
N SER A 60 3.46 32.64 -1.49
CA SER A 60 4.49 32.16 -2.41
C SER A 60 4.28 30.72 -2.86
N ALA A 61 3.64 29.86 -2.04
CA ALA A 61 3.29 28.51 -2.47
C ALA A 61 2.29 28.57 -3.65
N TYR A 62 1.26 29.41 -3.55
CA TYR A 62 0.29 29.56 -4.64
C TYR A 62 0.93 30.09 -5.93
N ASN A 63 1.89 31.01 -5.84
CA ASN A 63 2.63 31.50 -7.00
C ASN A 63 3.48 30.42 -7.70
N LEU A 64 3.81 29.32 -7.00
CA LEU A 64 4.56 28.18 -7.52
C LEU A 64 3.67 27.04 -8.04
N LEU A 65 2.34 27.20 -8.01
CA LEU A 65 1.45 26.27 -8.69
C LEU A 65 1.69 26.31 -10.21
N PRO A 66 1.56 25.18 -10.92
CA PRO A 66 1.60 25.14 -12.37
C PRO A 66 0.67 26.19 -13.01
N SER A 67 1.25 27.11 -13.78
CA SER A 67 0.49 28.17 -14.46
C SER A 67 -0.13 27.67 -15.76
N LYS A 68 -0.93 28.51 -16.44
CA LYS A 68 -1.44 28.18 -17.78
C LYS A 68 -0.35 27.84 -18.79
N THR A 69 0.82 28.47 -18.67
CA THR A 69 1.97 28.23 -19.56
C THR A 69 2.68 26.91 -19.26
N TYR A 70 2.55 26.38 -18.05
CA TYR A 70 2.99 25.02 -17.74
C TYR A 70 2.30 24.01 -18.66
N PHE A 71 0.98 24.11 -18.79
CA PHE A 71 0.17 23.15 -19.56
C PHE A 71 0.19 23.38 -21.07
N ASN A 72 0.31 24.64 -21.52
CA ASN A 72 0.17 25.00 -22.94
C ASN A 72 1.49 25.41 -23.63
N GLY A 73 2.55 25.67 -22.86
CA GLY A 73 3.83 26.19 -23.33
C GLY A 73 4.93 25.14 -23.40
N ASN A 74 6.20 25.55 -23.32
CA ASN A 74 7.32 24.60 -23.26
C ASN A 74 7.27 23.71 -22.01
N GLY A 75 6.58 24.14 -20.95
CA GLY A 75 6.31 23.29 -19.78
C GLY A 75 5.51 22.02 -20.10
N SER A 76 4.77 22.00 -21.22
CA SER A 76 3.91 20.88 -21.62
C SER A 76 4.69 19.65 -22.06
N THR A 77 6.01 19.77 -22.27
CA THR A 77 6.85 18.62 -22.68
C THR A 77 7.01 17.56 -21.60
N VAL A 78 6.63 17.86 -20.35
CA VAL A 78 6.51 16.85 -19.28
C VAL A 78 5.51 15.76 -19.66
N ASN A 79 4.52 16.06 -20.53
CA ASN A 79 3.54 15.13 -21.10
C ASN A 79 2.92 14.16 -20.07
N SER A 80 2.67 14.68 -18.86
CA SER A 80 2.05 13.97 -17.74
C SER A 80 1.07 14.92 -17.06
N PRO A 81 -0.14 14.44 -16.69
CA PRO A 81 -1.08 15.26 -15.93
C PRO A 81 -0.51 15.59 -14.55
N VAL A 82 -0.93 16.69 -13.93
CA VAL A 82 -0.45 17.02 -12.58
C VAL A 82 -1.19 16.23 -11.50
N ILE A 83 -2.39 15.74 -11.81
CA ILE A 83 -3.19 14.84 -10.98
C ILE A 83 -3.86 13.82 -11.90
N SER A 84 -3.88 12.55 -11.50
CA SER A 84 -4.60 11.48 -12.20
C SER A 84 -5.47 10.67 -11.24
N PHE A 85 -6.55 10.08 -11.77
CA PHE A 85 -7.51 9.27 -11.03
C PHE A 85 -7.69 7.91 -11.71
N GLU A 86 -7.40 6.84 -10.98
CA GLU A 86 -7.78 5.48 -11.38
C GLU A 86 -9.24 5.19 -11.05
N ASP A 87 -9.88 4.37 -11.87
CA ASP A 87 -11.26 3.92 -11.65
C ASP A 87 -11.41 3.23 -10.28
N GLY A 88 -12.36 3.70 -9.48
CA GLY A 88 -12.58 3.18 -8.13
C GLY A 88 -13.78 3.81 -7.45
N THR A 89 -14.29 3.18 -6.38
CA THR A 89 -15.53 3.63 -5.73
C THR A 89 -15.39 4.99 -5.05
N LEU A 90 -14.21 5.32 -4.52
CA LEU A 90 -13.93 6.60 -3.86
C LEU A 90 -13.36 7.65 -4.80
N THR A 91 -12.77 7.23 -5.92
CA THR A 91 -12.27 8.13 -6.98
C THR A 91 -13.34 8.51 -7.99
N LYS A 92 -14.41 7.72 -8.11
CA LYS A 92 -15.48 7.92 -9.09
C LYS A 92 -16.06 9.34 -9.08
N HIS A 93 -16.27 9.92 -7.90
CA HIS A 93 -16.79 11.29 -7.82
C HIS A 93 -15.82 12.31 -8.45
N PHE A 94 -14.51 12.18 -8.20
CA PHE A 94 -13.51 13.03 -8.84
C PHE A 94 -13.50 12.85 -10.35
N ILE A 95 -13.56 11.60 -10.83
CA ILE A 95 -13.60 11.28 -12.27
C ILE A 95 -14.85 11.86 -12.94
N ASP A 96 -16.02 11.72 -12.32
CA ASP A 96 -17.28 12.23 -12.86
C ASP A 96 -17.28 13.78 -12.94
N THR A 97 -16.47 14.46 -12.11
CA THR A 97 -16.39 15.93 -12.04
C THR A 97 -15.26 16.52 -12.90
N TYR A 98 -14.06 15.95 -12.85
CA TYR A 98 -12.84 16.50 -13.47
C TYR A 98 -12.26 15.64 -14.60
N GLY A 99 -12.81 14.44 -14.84
CA GLY A 99 -12.20 13.45 -15.73
C GLY A 99 -11.10 12.64 -15.04
N ASN A 100 -10.45 11.76 -15.80
CA ASN A 100 -9.38 10.91 -15.29
C ASN A 100 -8.09 11.66 -15.02
N ASP A 101 -7.84 12.76 -15.73
CA ASP A 101 -6.58 13.49 -15.71
C ASP A 101 -6.86 14.99 -15.57
N ILE A 102 -6.05 15.66 -14.76
CA ILE A 102 -5.99 17.12 -14.68
C ILE A 102 -4.72 17.55 -15.39
N ASP A 103 -4.88 18.02 -16.63
CA ASP A 103 -3.79 18.42 -17.52
C ASP A 103 -3.96 19.85 -18.05
N THR A 104 -4.90 20.61 -17.48
CA THR A 104 -5.05 22.04 -17.73
C THR A 104 -5.04 22.87 -16.45
N SER A 105 -4.70 24.15 -16.60
CA SER A 105 -4.76 25.13 -15.51
C SER A 105 -6.19 25.30 -15.00
N ASP A 106 -7.19 25.32 -15.88
CA ASP A 106 -8.58 25.56 -15.46
C ASP A 106 -9.11 24.38 -14.65
N GLU A 107 -8.86 23.13 -15.07
CA GLU A 107 -9.21 21.93 -14.29
C GLU A 107 -8.49 21.89 -12.95
N LEU A 108 -7.19 22.28 -12.91
CA LEU A 108 -6.46 22.35 -11.66
C LEU A 108 -7.09 23.36 -10.69
N HIS A 109 -7.48 24.54 -11.19
CA HIS A 109 -8.14 25.56 -10.36
C HIS A 109 -9.49 25.09 -9.85
N ASP A 110 -10.31 24.49 -10.72
CA ASP A 110 -11.62 23.96 -10.37
C ASP A 110 -11.49 22.87 -9.31
N PHE A 111 -10.55 21.94 -9.50
CA PHE A 111 -10.23 20.94 -8.49
C PHE A 111 -9.84 21.62 -7.18
N LEU A 112 -8.83 22.49 -7.16
CA LEU A 112 -8.33 23.08 -5.90
C LEU A 112 -9.40 23.87 -5.11
N LEU A 113 -10.38 24.48 -5.79
CA LEU A 113 -11.43 25.28 -5.17
C LEU A 113 -12.65 24.48 -4.70
N ASP A 114 -12.95 23.35 -5.35
CA ASP A 114 -14.13 22.56 -5.03
C ASP A 114 -14.00 21.89 -3.64
N PRO A 115 -14.94 22.14 -2.71
CA PRO A 115 -14.93 21.49 -1.41
C PRO A 115 -15.44 20.05 -1.42
N ASP A 116 -16.11 19.56 -2.48
CA ASP A 116 -16.71 18.24 -2.48
C ASP A 116 -15.66 17.12 -2.44
N GLY A 117 -15.88 16.11 -1.61
CA GLY A 117 -14.92 15.03 -1.34
C GLY A 117 -13.62 15.46 -0.63
N LYS A 118 -13.44 16.74 -0.29
CA LYS A 118 -12.21 17.29 0.33
C LYS A 118 -12.35 17.56 1.81
N VAL A 119 -11.21 17.74 2.47
CA VAL A 119 -11.15 18.07 3.91
C VAL A 119 -10.67 19.49 4.15
N ALA A 120 -10.97 20.02 5.35
CA ALA A 120 -10.30 21.23 5.83
C ALA A 120 -8.80 20.96 5.99
N SER A 121 -7.98 21.98 5.80
CA SER A 121 -6.52 21.83 5.81
C SER A 121 -5.92 21.51 7.17
N ASP A 122 -6.61 21.91 8.23
CA ASP A 122 -6.31 21.56 9.61
C ASP A 122 -6.94 20.24 10.04
N SER A 123 -7.51 19.44 9.12
CA SER A 123 -7.91 18.06 9.42
C SER A 123 -6.68 17.20 9.75
N ASP A 124 -6.85 16.21 10.63
CA ASP A 124 -5.85 15.15 10.84
C ASP A 124 -5.83 14.13 9.69
N ASP A 125 -6.88 14.12 8.86
CA ASP A 125 -6.90 13.35 7.61
C ASP A 125 -6.02 14.04 6.55
N VAL A 126 -4.80 13.53 6.38
CA VAL A 126 -3.85 13.95 5.35
C VAL A 126 -3.94 13.09 4.08
N VAL A 127 -4.91 12.18 4.03
CA VAL A 127 -5.15 11.27 2.90
C VAL A 127 -6.03 11.93 1.88
N ARG A 128 -7.15 12.51 2.32
CA ARG A 128 -8.01 13.29 1.45
C ARG A 128 -7.34 14.62 1.09
N PRO A 129 -7.47 15.06 -0.17
CA PRO A 129 -6.98 16.37 -0.57
C PRO A 129 -7.70 17.45 0.22
N SER A 130 -6.97 18.49 0.61
CA SER A 130 -7.57 19.64 1.29
C SER A 130 -8.12 20.68 0.32
N THR A 131 -9.10 21.48 0.76
CA THR A 131 -9.52 22.71 0.07
C THR A 131 -8.48 23.81 0.20
N VAL A 132 -8.39 24.72 -0.78
CA VAL A 132 -7.38 25.80 -0.77
C VAL A 132 -7.99 27.18 -0.47
N ASN A 133 -7.14 28.14 -0.11
CA ASN A 133 -7.55 29.54 0.06
C ASN A 133 -7.80 30.23 -1.30
N ALA A 134 -9.08 30.41 -1.63
CA ALA A 134 -9.51 31.02 -2.90
C ALA A 134 -8.92 32.42 -3.16
N LYS A 135 -8.65 33.22 -2.12
CA LYS A 135 -8.07 34.57 -2.29
C LYS A 135 -6.60 34.50 -2.68
N LEU A 136 -5.84 33.58 -2.07
CA LEU A 136 -4.44 33.38 -2.41
C LEU A 136 -4.30 32.76 -3.80
N LEU A 137 -5.18 31.81 -4.13
CA LEU A 137 -5.23 31.24 -5.48
C LEU A 137 -5.54 32.31 -6.53
N GLY A 138 -6.56 33.14 -6.30
CA GLY A 138 -6.86 34.26 -7.20
C GLY A 138 -5.72 35.28 -7.31
N SER A 139 -5.02 35.56 -6.21
CA SER A 139 -3.84 36.45 -6.25
C SER A 139 -2.69 35.85 -7.06
N ALA A 140 -2.49 34.52 -6.98
CA ALA A 140 -1.49 33.83 -7.77
C ALA A 140 -1.85 33.79 -9.26
N GLN A 141 -3.14 33.62 -9.59
CA GLN A 141 -3.62 33.74 -10.97
C GLN A 141 -3.30 35.12 -11.56
N ASP A 142 -3.54 36.20 -10.82
CA ASP A 142 -3.18 37.57 -11.25
C ASP A 142 -1.67 37.70 -11.50
N VAL A 143 -0.84 37.10 -10.63
CA VAL A 143 0.62 37.07 -10.80
C VAL A 143 1.01 36.27 -12.05
N HIS A 144 0.48 35.06 -12.23
CA HIS A 144 0.73 34.23 -13.41
C HIS A 144 0.34 34.94 -14.70
N THR A 145 -0.85 35.53 -14.78
CA THR A 145 -1.27 36.33 -15.94
C THR A 145 -0.30 37.50 -16.20
N SER A 146 0.17 38.18 -15.14
CA SER A 146 1.12 39.29 -15.31
C SER A 146 2.48 38.81 -15.85
N LEU A 147 2.98 37.65 -15.40
CA LEU A 147 4.29 37.13 -15.78
C LEU A 147 4.26 36.41 -17.14
N ASP A 148 3.23 35.62 -17.39
CA ASP A 148 3.15 34.75 -18.57
C ASP A 148 2.66 35.50 -19.81
N ASP A 149 1.66 36.38 -19.66
CA ASP A 149 1.02 37.02 -20.81
C ASP A 149 1.59 38.41 -21.12
N THR A 150 2.12 39.12 -20.11
CA THR A 150 2.46 40.55 -20.26
C THR A 150 3.94 40.86 -20.10
N TRP A 151 4.70 40.03 -19.39
CA TRP A 151 6.10 40.29 -19.14
C TRP A 151 6.94 39.89 -20.36
N THR A 152 7.64 40.87 -20.93
CA THR A 152 8.60 40.64 -22.00
C THR A 152 9.97 41.15 -21.58
N ILE A 153 10.99 40.39 -21.94
CA ILE A 153 12.39 40.77 -21.74
C ILE A 153 12.79 41.71 -22.88
N PRO A 154 13.36 42.89 -22.58
CA PRO A 154 13.86 43.79 -23.60
C PRO A 154 14.89 43.11 -24.52
N PRO A 155 14.85 43.33 -25.85
CA PRO A 155 15.76 42.67 -26.79
C PRO A 155 17.24 42.93 -26.51
N SER A 156 17.60 44.01 -25.82
CA SER A 156 18.98 44.35 -25.47
C SER A 156 19.56 43.52 -24.32
N ILE A 157 18.72 42.82 -23.54
CA ILE A 157 19.16 42.05 -22.37
C ILE A 157 19.34 40.59 -22.76
N ALA A 158 20.53 40.04 -22.51
CA ALA A 158 20.77 38.62 -22.71
C ALA A 158 20.29 37.78 -21.51
N VAL A 159 19.52 36.72 -21.77
CA VAL A 159 18.96 35.84 -20.74
C VAL A 159 19.49 34.42 -20.89
N TYR A 160 19.94 33.87 -19.78
CA TYR A 160 20.49 32.52 -19.69
C TYR A 160 19.60 31.73 -18.74
N GLN A 161 18.84 30.78 -19.30
CA GLN A 161 18.02 29.84 -18.55
C GLN A 161 18.84 28.58 -18.32
N ILE A 162 19.08 28.22 -17.06
CA ILE A 162 19.87 27.07 -16.67
C ILE A 162 18.98 26.17 -15.82
N ALA A 163 18.78 24.92 -16.24
CA ALA A 163 17.99 23.93 -15.52
C ALA A 163 18.86 22.77 -15.08
N GLY A 164 18.55 22.20 -13.92
CA GLY A 164 19.08 20.88 -13.55
C GLY A 164 18.29 19.80 -14.30
N PHE A 165 18.96 18.69 -14.59
CA PHE A 165 18.43 17.57 -15.36
C PHE A 165 18.94 16.24 -14.80
N GLY A 166 18.14 15.19 -14.98
CA GLY A 166 18.51 13.81 -14.67
C GLY A 166 18.03 13.35 -13.30
N GLU A 167 17.33 14.20 -12.53
CA GLU A 167 16.85 13.84 -11.21
C GLU A 167 15.34 13.62 -11.18
N GLU A 168 14.93 12.55 -10.48
CA GLU A 168 13.53 12.25 -10.23
C GLU A 168 12.83 13.39 -9.51
N THR A 169 11.82 13.94 -10.19
CA THR A 169 11.07 15.12 -9.82
C THR A 169 9.58 14.82 -9.89
N LEU A 170 8.79 15.31 -8.93
CA LEU A 170 7.35 15.06 -8.91
C LEU A 170 6.69 15.60 -10.19
N GLY A 171 6.02 14.72 -10.95
CA GLY A 171 5.21 15.08 -12.10
C GLY A 171 3.72 15.04 -11.79
N THR A 172 3.27 13.95 -11.16
CA THR A 172 1.84 13.64 -10.99
C THR A 172 1.52 13.19 -9.57
N ILE A 173 0.34 13.53 -9.08
CA ILE A 173 -0.25 12.88 -7.90
C ILE A 173 -1.36 11.97 -8.39
N ARG A 174 -1.13 10.66 -8.35
CA ARG A 174 -2.12 9.65 -8.73
C ARG A 174 -3.01 9.33 -7.54
N TYR A 175 -4.32 9.25 -7.73
CA TYR A 175 -5.29 8.79 -6.75
C TYR A 175 -5.96 7.50 -7.21
N TRP A 176 -6.22 6.58 -6.29
CA TRP A 176 -6.98 5.36 -6.55
C TRP A 176 -7.80 4.95 -5.33
N THR A 177 -8.70 3.99 -5.52
CA THR A 177 -9.41 3.35 -4.41
C THR A 177 -8.64 2.08 -4.04
N GLY A 178 -7.95 2.10 -2.90
CA GLY A 178 -7.35 0.92 -2.28
C GLY A 178 -8.24 0.35 -1.18
N ASP A 179 -7.67 -0.54 -0.36
CA ASP A 179 -8.36 -1.17 0.77
C ASP A 179 -7.61 -0.88 2.09
N GLU A 180 -8.36 -0.78 3.17
CA GLU A 180 -7.84 -0.74 4.54
C GLU A 180 -8.42 -1.88 5.36
N CYS A 181 -7.59 -2.56 6.13
CA CYS A 181 -8.07 -3.57 7.06
C CYS A 181 -8.68 -2.91 8.30
N THR A 182 -10.00 -3.01 8.44
CA THR A 182 -10.74 -2.41 9.56
C THR A 182 -10.96 -3.37 10.72
N LYS A 183 -10.77 -4.68 10.50
CA LYS A 183 -10.80 -5.70 11.55
C LYS A 183 -9.73 -6.75 11.31
N SER A 184 -8.82 -6.87 12.25
CA SER A 184 -7.75 -7.86 12.26
C SER A 184 -7.63 -8.58 13.59
N PHE A 185 -7.00 -9.76 13.57
CA PHE A 185 -6.57 -10.50 14.77
C PHE A 185 -5.35 -11.34 14.42
N ARG A 186 -4.29 -11.24 15.23
CA ARG A 186 -3.02 -11.97 15.03
C ARG A 186 -2.45 -11.84 13.61
N GLY A 187 -2.44 -10.63 13.06
CA GLY A 187 -1.93 -10.37 11.72
C GLY A 187 -2.90 -10.67 10.57
N TRP A 188 -4.01 -11.37 10.81
CA TRP A 188 -5.00 -11.66 9.76
C TRP A 188 -6.03 -10.56 9.59
N CYS A 189 -6.36 -10.24 8.34
CA CYS A 189 -7.44 -9.30 8.03
C CYS A 189 -8.76 -10.04 7.77
N PHE A 190 -9.83 -9.69 8.50
CA PHE A 190 -11.17 -10.30 8.32
C PHE A 190 -12.17 -9.37 7.65
N LYS A 191 -11.86 -8.08 7.62
CA LYS A 191 -12.72 -7.09 7.00
C LYS A 191 -11.88 -5.97 6.45
N SER A 192 -11.92 -5.81 5.13
CA SER A 192 -11.44 -4.62 4.46
C SER A 192 -12.59 -3.67 4.14
N GLU A 193 -12.29 -2.38 4.10
CA GLU A 193 -13.17 -1.34 3.55
C GLU A 193 -12.39 -0.50 2.53
N PRO A 194 -13.06 0.06 1.50
CA PRO A 194 -12.40 0.93 0.53
C PRO A 194 -11.77 2.14 1.23
N LYS A 195 -10.53 2.47 0.86
CA LYS A 195 -9.79 3.65 1.34
C LYS A 195 -9.25 4.43 0.15
N LEU A 196 -9.41 5.75 0.17
CA LEU A 196 -8.80 6.62 -0.83
C LEU A 196 -7.29 6.55 -0.62
N GLN A 197 -6.53 6.32 -1.68
CA GLN A 197 -5.08 6.30 -1.66
C GLN A 197 -4.54 7.24 -2.73
N TYR A 198 -3.29 7.66 -2.55
CA TYR A 198 -2.58 8.50 -3.51
C TYR A 198 -1.08 8.22 -3.49
N SER A 199 -0.40 8.47 -4.60
CA SER A 199 1.05 8.28 -4.72
C SER A 199 1.65 9.37 -5.58
N PRO A 200 2.89 9.80 -5.28
CA PRO A 200 3.67 10.60 -6.21
C PRO A 200 4.10 9.74 -7.41
N GLU A 201 4.01 10.29 -8.61
CA GLU A 201 4.68 9.73 -9.79
C GLU A 201 5.76 10.70 -10.25
N MET A 202 6.98 10.16 -10.39
CA MET A 202 8.16 10.94 -10.71
C MET A 202 8.45 10.93 -12.21
N VAL A 203 9.01 12.04 -12.69
CA VAL A 203 9.65 12.16 -13.99
C VAL A 203 11.15 12.39 -13.78
N ILE A 204 11.99 11.94 -14.71
CA ILE A 204 13.46 12.12 -14.62
C ILE A 204 13.91 13.46 -15.22
N ASP A 205 12.99 14.16 -15.88
CA ASP A 205 13.24 15.45 -16.49
C ASP A 205 13.12 16.60 -15.47
N GLY A 206 14.03 16.63 -14.49
CA GLY A 206 14.12 17.74 -13.54
C GLY A 206 15.34 17.68 -12.61
N ASP A 207 15.28 18.49 -11.56
CA ASP A 207 16.34 18.68 -10.58
C ASP A 207 15.98 18.19 -9.16
N GLY A 208 14.89 17.42 -9.03
CA GLY A 208 14.34 16.95 -7.76
C GLY A 208 13.33 17.91 -7.13
N THR A 209 13.07 19.07 -7.73
CA THR A 209 12.02 20.00 -7.29
C THR A 209 11.28 20.65 -8.45
N VAL A 210 12.02 21.06 -9.47
CA VAL A 210 11.51 21.74 -10.66
C VAL A 210 11.78 20.85 -11.86
N VAL A 211 10.71 20.56 -12.59
CA VAL A 211 10.83 19.88 -13.89
C VAL A 211 11.56 20.80 -14.87
N THR A 212 12.53 20.26 -15.61
CA THR A 212 13.36 20.99 -16.57
C THR A 212 12.54 21.87 -17.53
N PRO A 213 11.37 21.41 -18.04
CA PRO A 213 10.54 22.20 -18.95
C PRO A 213 9.99 23.47 -18.31
N SER A 214 9.73 23.45 -16.99
CA SER A 214 9.33 24.64 -16.24
C SER A 214 10.50 25.61 -16.08
N ALA A 215 11.70 25.10 -15.80
CA ALA A 215 12.89 25.93 -15.65
C ALA A 215 13.33 26.62 -16.94
N LEU A 216 13.08 25.98 -18.09
CA LEU A 216 13.44 26.47 -19.42
C LEU A 216 12.24 27.05 -20.20
N ALA A 217 11.13 27.36 -19.52
CA ALA A 217 9.86 27.65 -20.17
C ALA A 217 9.86 28.85 -21.13
N LEU A 218 10.70 29.88 -20.87
CA LEU A 218 10.71 31.09 -21.71
C LEU A 218 11.15 30.77 -23.14
N SER A 219 10.49 31.40 -24.11
CA SER A 219 10.72 31.21 -25.55
C SER A 219 12.12 31.66 -25.99
N THR A 220 12.85 30.84 -26.73
CA THR A 220 14.22 31.18 -27.14
C THR A 220 14.25 32.16 -28.31
N ASN A 221 15.26 33.03 -28.31
CA ASN A 221 15.62 33.93 -29.41
C ASN A 221 17.15 34.15 -29.38
N GLU A 222 17.69 35.03 -30.24
CA GLU A 222 19.14 35.28 -30.30
C GLU A 222 19.77 35.72 -28.97
N ASN A 223 18.97 36.36 -28.09
CA ASN A 223 19.40 36.85 -26.79
C ASN A 223 18.90 35.98 -25.61
N MET A 224 18.19 34.88 -25.88
CA MET A 224 17.68 33.97 -24.84
C MET A 224 18.17 32.55 -25.08
N LYS A 225 19.08 32.10 -24.21
CA LYS A 225 19.78 30.80 -24.31
C LYS A 225 19.32 29.84 -23.22
N ARG A 226 19.39 28.54 -23.52
CA ARG A 226 19.08 27.45 -22.59
C ARG A 226 20.33 26.61 -22.36
N TYR A 227 20.47 26.16 -21.12
CA TYR A 227 21.52 25.25 -20.71
C TYR A 227 20.95 24.22 -19.73
N TRP A 228 21.48 23.01 -19.80
CA TRP A 228 21.18 21.92 -18.88
C TRP A 228 22.41 21.63 -18.04
N VAL A 229 22.19 21.32 -16.77
CA VAL A 229 23.19 20.82 -15.83
C VAL A 229 22.81 19.37 -15.54
N ASP A 230 23.59 18.43 -16.05
CA ASP A 230 23.36 17.00 -15.85
C ASP A 230 23.82 16.61 -14.43
N LEU A 231 22.90 16.68 -13.47
CA LEU A 231 23.14 16.41 -12.06
C LEU A 231 23.42 14.92 -11.82
N ALA A 232 22.66 14.06 -12.49
CA ALA A 232 22.81 12.61 -12.37
C ALA A 232 24.21 12.14 -12.78
N SER A 233 24.71 12.61 -13.92
CA SER A 233 26.07 12.28 -14.36
C SER A 233 27.14 12.94 -13.49
N TYR A 234 26.89 14.14 -12.97
CA TYR A 234 27.83 14.86 -12.12
C TYR A 234 28.08 14.16 -10.77
N ASP A 235 27.03 13.63 -10.14
CA ASP A 235 27.12 13.05 -8.81
C ASP A 235 27.46 11.57 -8.78
N ARG A 236 27.31 10.85 -9.91
CA ARG A 236 27.67 9.44 -10.03
C ARG A 236 29.04 9.07 -9.45
N PRO A 237 30.14 9.84 -9.69
CA PRO A 237 31.45 9.54 -9.10
C PRO A 237 31.65 10.05 -7.66
N LEU A 238 30.76 10.88 -7.12
CA LEU A 238 31.02 11.69 -5.93
C LEU A 238 30.08 11.45 -4.74
N THR A 239 29.04 10.62 -4.88
CA THR A 239 28.08 10.22 -3.82
C THR A 239 27.39 11.37 -3.07
N PHE A 240 27.41 12.61 -3.59
CA PHE A 240 26.81 13.77 -2.89
C PHE A 240 25.29 13.88 -3.09
N GLY A 241 24.74 13.35 -4.20
CA GLY A 241 23.30 13.37 -4.47
C GLY A 241 22.69 14.77 -4.48
N ARG A 242 23.32 15.71 -5.18
CA ARG A 242 22.87 17.10 -5.31
C ARG A 242 21.50 17.14 -5.97
N LYS A 243 20.71 18.12 -5.55
CA LYS A 243 19.38 18.41 -6.08
C LYS A 243 19.24 19.91 -6.32
N HIS A 244 18.03 20.34 -6.59
CA HIS A 244 17.64 21.75 -6.74
C HIS A 244 18.32 22.69 -5.73
N ALA A 245 18.29 22.35 -4.44
CA ALA A 245 18.86 23.16 -3.37
C ALA A 245 20.40 23.31 -3.47
N ASP A 246 21.07 22.34 -4.09
CA ASP A 246 22.53 22.21 -4.15
C ASP A 246 23.08 22.54 -5.54
N ILE A 247 22.24 22.93 -6.50
CA ILE A 247 22.65 23.13 -7.90
C ILE A 247 23.82 24.12 -8.05
N LEU A 248 23.87 25.14 -7.20
CA LEU A 248 24.96 26.13 -7.19
C LEU A 248 26.25 25.65 -6.51
N GLU A 249 26.24 24.47 -5.89
CA GLU A 249 27.46 23.83 -5.40
C GLU A 249 28.29 23.21 -6.53
N VAL A 250 27.66 22.92 -7.66
CA VAL A 250 28.32 22.38 -8.87
C VAL A 250 29.38 23.38 -9.35
N PRO A 251 30.69 23.07 -9.20
CA PRO A 251 31.77 23.97 -9.60
C PRO A 251 31.74 24.29 -11.10
N ASP A 252 31.36 23.32 -11.93
CA ASP A 252 31.24 23.48 -13.38
C ASP A 252 30.20 24.54 -13.76
N LEU A 253 29.04 24.53 -13.09
CA LEU A 253 28.03 25.57 -13.26
C LEU A 253 28.56 26.95 -12.84
N ARG A 254 29.19 27.05 -11.66
CA ARG A 254 29.78 28.32 -11.21
C ARG A 254 30.87 28.83 -12.16
N ASN A 255 31.70 27.93 -12.67
CA ASN A 255 32.74 28.23 -13.64
C ASN A 255 32.15 28.69 -14.97
N PHE A 256 31.07 28.06 -15.44
CA PHE A 256 30.34 28.47 -16.63
C PHE A 256 29.72 29.87 -16.48
N ILE A 257 28.99 30.12 -15.39
CA ILE A 257 28.41 31.43 -15.11
C ILE A 257 29.50 32.51 -15.09
N LYS A 258 30.62 32.24 -14.42
CA LYS A 258 31.74 33.18 -14.36
C LYS A 258 32.41 33.38 -15.73
N ASN A 259 32.87 32.30 -16.36
CA ASN A 259 33.80 32.34 -17.48
C ASN A 259 33.09 32.54 -18.82
N ASN A 260 31.92 31.94 -19.02
CA ASN A 260 31.21 31.95 -20.30
C ASN A 260 30.15 33.05 -20.33
N ILE A 261 29.45 33.29 -19.21
CA ILE A 261 28.38 34.30 -19.16
C ILE A 261 28.92 35.67 -18.75
N ILE A 262 29.55 35.80 -17.58
CA ILE A 262 29.91 37.10 -17.01
C ILE A 262 31.11 37.70 -17.74
N ILE A 263 32.28 37.05 -17.68
CA ILE A 263 33.53 37.61 -18.23
C ILE A 263 33.77 37.26 -19.70
N GLN A 264 33.05 36.27 -20.24
CA GLN A 264 33.13 35.83 -21.64
C GLN A 264 34.56 35.47 -22.10
N SER A 265 35.35 34.84 -21.21
CA SER A 265 36.72 34.41 -21.49
C SER A 265 36.82 32.99 -22.06
N SER A 266 35.70 32.25 -22.13
CA SER A 266 35.63 30.89 -22.67
C SER A 266 34.37 30.72 -23.53
N VAL A 267 34.51 29.94 -24.61
CA VAL A 267 33.38 29.50 -25.45
C VAL A 267 33.06 28.01 -25.26
N ASN A 268 33.94 27.25 -24.60
CA ASN A 268 33.72 25.83 -24.34
C ASN A 268 32.83 25.65 -23.12
N LEU A 269 31.85 24.76 -23.23
CA LEU A 269 31.02 24.34 -22.09
C LEU A 269 31.82 23.38 -21.18
N PRO A 270 31.64 23.44 -19.86
CA PRO A 270 32.11 22.40 -18.95
C PRO A 270 31.50 21.03 -19.25
N GLU A 271 32.09 19.97 -18.69
CA GLU A 271 31.75 18.58 -19.02
C GLU A 271 30.28 18.23 -18.80
N TYR A 272 29.69 18.70 -17.70
CA TYR A 272 28.32 18.37 -17.29
C TYR A 272 27.30 19.46 -17.66
N LEU A 273 27.67 20.38 -18.56
CA LEU A 273 26.79 21.39 -19.09
C LEU A 273 26.60 21.23 -20.58
N SER A 274 25.35 21.30 -21.03
CA SER A 274 24.98 21.24 -22.45
C SER A 274 24.07 22.40 -22.84
N ASP A 275 24.09 22.76 -24.12
CA ASP A 275 23.16 23.71 -24.76
C ASP A 275 22.05 23.03 -25.57
N SER A 276 21.97 21.70 -25.47
CA SER A 276 20.89 20.85 -25.93
C SER A 276 20.49 19.88 -24.82
N GLU A 277 19.25 19.40 -24.85
CA GLU A 277 18.74 18.42 -23.90
C GLU A 277 19.65 17.16 -23.85
N PRO A 278 20.16 16.77 -22.65
CA PRO A 278 20.97 15.57 -22.51
C PRO A 278 20.15 14.30 -22.74
N SER A 279 20.82 13.20 -23.10
CA SER A 279 20.17 11.89 -23.13
C SER A 279 20.04 11.33 -21.72
N ILE A 280 18.85 10.82 -21.37
CA ILE A 280 18.66 10.07 -20.13
C ILE A 280 19.46 8.75 -20.23
N ASN A 281 20.39 8.54 -19.31
CA ASN A 281 21.06 7.25 -19.18
C ASN A 281 20.09 6.25 -18.57
N SER A 282 19.91 5.09 -19.20
CA SER A 282 19.02 4.05 -18.70
C SER A 282 19.48 3.53 -17.35
N GLU A 283 18.76 3.90 -16.29
CA GLU A 283 18.95 3.36 -14.95
C GLU A 283 17.69 2.59 -14.52
N LYS A 284 17.89 1.37 -14.04
CA LYS A 284 16.82 0.57 -13.45
C LYS A 284 16.70 0.91 -11.98
N ARG A 285 15.49 1.19 -11.53
CA ARG A 285 15.19 1.63 -10.17
C ARG A 285 14.01 0.87 -9.61
N LEU A 286 14.06 0.63 -8.31
CA LEU A 286 12.92 0.15 -7.53
C LEU A 286 12.34 1.33 -6.76
N HIS A 287 11.03 1.52 -6.87
CA HIS A 287 10.29 2.50 -6.08
C HIS A 287 9.45 1.78 -5.04
N TYR A 288 9.58 2.19 -3.79
CA TYR A 288 8.77 1.71 -2.68
C TYR A 288 7.86 2.82 -2.22
N ILE A 289 6.55 2.64 -2.36
CA ILE A 289 5.54 3.60 -1.94
C ILE A 289 4.75 2.96 -0.79
N LEU A 290 4.94 3.49 0.41
CA LEU A 290 4.33 2.98 1.62
C LEU A 290 3.28 3.93 2.15
N HIS A 291 2.06 3.43 2.30
CA HIS A 291 1.04 4.05 3.13
C HIS A 291 1.22 3.60 4.58
N SER A 292 1.24 4.56 5.51
CA SER A 292 1.30 4.39 6.97
C SER A 292 0.43 3.22 7.48
N PRO A 293 0.80 2.53 8.58
CA PRO A 293 1.51 3.09 9.74
C PRO A 293 2.95 2.64 9.98
N LEU A 294 3.65 2.00 9.02
CA LEU A 294 5.07 1.66 9.20
C LEU A 294 6.00 2.78 8.72
N MET A 295 7.24 2.79 9.20
CA MET A 295 8.35 3.58 8.66
C MET A 295 8.98 2.83 7.49
N LEU A 296 9.30 3.56 6.42
CA LEU A 296 9.92 3.00 5.22
C LEU A 296 11.44 3.18 5.27
N SER A 297 12.19 2.10 5.10
CA SER A 297 13.63 2.12 4.89
C SER A 297 14.07 1.05 3.89
N ALA A 298 15.25 1.22 3.29
CA ALA A 298 15.87 0.20 2.46
C ALA A 298 17.38 0.17 2.70
N ARG A 299 17.97 -1.02 2.56
CA ARG A 299 19.41 -1.25 2.76
C ARG A 299 20.04 -1.89 1.54
N ASP A 300 21.28 -1.52 1.25
CA ASP A 300 22.09 -2.22 0.25
C ASP A 300 22.83 -3.43 0.85
N THR A 301 23.52 -4.18 0.00
CA THR A 301 24.32 -5.35 0.42
C THR A 301 25.52 -5.01 1.31
N LEU A 302 25.90 -3.74 1.41
CA LEU A 302 26.98 -3.24 2.27
C LEU A 302 26.46 -2.76 3.63
N GLY A 303 25.15 -2.72 3.82
CA GLY A 303 24.48 -2.26 5.04
C GLY A 303 24.27 -0.75 5.10
N ASN A 304 24.52 -0.02 4.01
CA ASN A 304 24.14 1.40 3.92
C ASN A 304 22.60 1.49 3.88
N GLU A 305 22.04 2.57 4.43
CA GLU A 305 20.59 2.74 4.55
C GLU A 305 20.10 4.01 3.83
N VAL A 306 18.90 3.92 3.26
CA VAL A 306 18.08 5.07 2.89
C VAL A 306 16.76 5.03 3.68
N SER A 307 16.45 6.12 4.37
CA SER A 307 15.24 6.28 5.18
C SER A 307 14.97 7.78 5.43
N ALA A 308 14.00 8.10 6.30
CA ALA A 308 13.71 9.49 6.67
C ALA A 308 14.90 10.23 7.33
N THR A 309 15.89 9.49 7.85
CA THR A 309 17.03 10.05 8.60
C THR A 309 18.39 9.61 8.06
N HIS A 310 18.43 8.70 7.09
CA HIS A 310 19.66 8.19 6.48
C HIS A 310 19.57 8.31 4.95
N SER A 311 20.69 8.63 4.32
CA SER A 311 20.80 8.78 2.86
C SER A 311 22.17 8.27 2.39
N ASP A 312 22.56 7.10 2.89
CA ASP A 312 23.92 6.57 2.76
C ASP A 312 24.15 5.84 1.44
N ILE A 313 23.07 5.49 0.73
CA ILE A 313 23.11 4.78 -0.55
C ILE A 313 23.17 5.80 -1.70
N PRO A 314 24.25 5.83 -2.50
CA PRO A 314 24.38 6.75 -3.62
C PRO A 314 23.24 6.58 -4.62
N GLY A 315 22.63 7.69 -5.02
CA GLY A 315 21.51 7.70 -5.97
C GLY A 315 20.18 7.24 -5.38
N ALA A 316 20.12 6.77 -4.13
CA ALA A 316 18.86 6.51 -3.46
C ALA A 316 18.25 7.80 -2.87
N ARG A 317 16.92 7.86 -2.80
CA ARG A 317 16.17 9.03 -2.34
C ARG A 317 15.02 8.61 -1.45
N TYR A 318 14.78 9.35 -0.39
CA TYR A 318 13.59 9.26 0.46
C TYR A 318 12.78 10.56 0.35
N LEU A 319 11.47 10.44 0.21
CA LEU A 319 10.52 11.56 0.20
C LEU A 319 9.28 11.22 1.03
N ARG A 320 8.61 12.24 1.55
CA ARG A 320 7.36 12.09 2.30
C ARG A 320 6.29 13.06 1.81
N PHE A 321 5.15 12.51 1.40
CA PHE A 321 3.97 13.23 0.95
C PHE A 321 2.82 12.87 1.91
N GLY A 322 2.51 13.75 2.86
CA GLY A 322 1.47 13.45 3.83
C GLY A 322 1.83 12.25 4.71
N GLU A 323 1.02 11.20 4.59
CA GLU A 323 1.23 9.90 5.22
C GLU A 323 2.00 8.90 4.35
N VAL A 324 2.23 9.24 3.08
CA VAL A 324 2.89 8.40 2.09
C VAL A 324 4.39 8.62 2.14
N GLN A 325 5.12 7.53 2.30
CA GLN A 325 6.57 7.51 2.23
C GLN A 325 6.98 6.90 0.89
N TYR A 326 8.01 7.47 0.30
CA TYR A 326 8.51 7.09 -1.01
C TYR A 326 10.01 6.90 -0.93
N ILE A 327 10.50 5.73 -1.34
CA ILE A 327 11.92 5.50 -1.60
C ILE A 327 12.09 5.18 -3.08
N SER A 328 13.10 5.80 -3.69
CA SER A 328 13.61 5.40 -4.99
C SER A 328 15.05 4.96 -4.83
N ILE A 329 15.40 3.77 -5.33
CA ILE A 329 16.72 3.18 -5.14
C ILE A 329 17.21 2.50 -6.43
N PRO A 330 18.50 2.62 -6.80
CA PRO A 330 19.06 1.88 -7.93
C PRO A 330 18.89 0.36 -7.75
N ALA A 331 18.36 -0.33 -8.75
CA ALA A 331 18.12 -1.78 -8.67
C ALA A 331 19.43 -2.58 -8.53
N GLU A 332 20.55 -2.04 -9.03
CA GLU A 332 21.88 -2.66 -9.00
C GLU A 332 22.49 -2.79 -7.60
N VAL A 333 21.96 -2.08 -6.59
CA VAL A 333 22.43 -2.24 -5.20
C VAL A 333 21.83 -3.46 -4.50
N HIS A 334 20.94 -4.19 -5.18
CA HIS A 334 20.26 -5.39 -4.69
C HIS A 334 19.60 -5.17 -3.32
N PRO A 335 18.63 -4.26 -3.25
CA PRO A 335 18.16 -3.73 -1.98
C PRO A 335 17.36 -4.75 -1.16
N THR A 336 17.40 -4.57 0.16
CA THR A 336 16.48 -5.16 1.12
C THR A 336 15.54 -4.06 1.62
N LEU A 337 14.25 -4.21 1.36
CA LEU A 337 13.20 -3.35 1.91
C LEU A 337 12.96 -3.71 3.37
N VAL A 338 12.84 -2.71 4.24
CA VAL A 338 12.54 -2.88 5.66
C VAL A 338 11.46 -1.90 6.09
N LEU A 339 10.38 -2.41 6.68
CA LEU A 339 9.29 -1.61 7.23
C LEU A 339 9.14 -1.88 8.73
N ASP A 340 9.19 -0.82 9.54
CA ASP A 340 9.10 -0.91 11.00
C ASP A 340 7.82 -0.24 11.53
N GLY A 341 7.08 -0.94 12.38
CA GLY A 341 5.79 -0.51 12.89
C GLY A 341 5.86 0.78 13.73
N MET A 342 4.94 1.73 13.50
CA MET A 342 4.77 2.89 14.39
C MET A 342 3.48 2.85 15.21
N ALA A 343 2.45 2.21 14.68
CA ALA A 343 1.12 2.15 15.29
C ALA A 343 0.34 0.93 14.77
N ASP A 344 -0.70 0.56 15.49
CA ASP A 344 -1.63 -0.47 15.04
C ASP A 344 -2.49 0.03 13.88
N GLY A 345 -2.70 -0.84 12.89
CA GLY A 345 -3.51 -0.53 11.71
C GLY A 345 -3.26 -1.51 10.57
N SER A 346 -3.34 -1.02 9.34
CA SER A 346 -2.91 -1.77 8.16
C SER A 346 -2.18 -0.87 7.19
N PHE A 347 -1.20 -1.42 6.50
CA PHE A 347 -0.45 -0.71 5.48
C PHE A 347 -0.80 -1.19 4.08
N THR A 348 -0.49 -0.33 3.12
CA THR A 348 -0.41 -0.67 1.71
C THR A 348 0.99 -0.35 1.24
N LEU A 349 1.64 -1.32 0.59
CA LEU A 349 2.95 -1.16 -0.02
C LEU A 349 2.81 -1.37 -1.51
N GLU A 350 3.16 -0.37 -2.30
CA GLU A 350 3.34 -0.51 -3.73
C GLU A 350 4.83 -0.56 -4.05
N VAL A 351 5.23 -1.55 -4.85
CA VAL A 351 6.58 -1.68 -5.37
C VAL A 351 6.54 -1.57 -6.87
N GLU A 352 7.27 -0.62 -7.43
CA GLU A 352 7.41 -0.43 -8.87
C GLU A 352 8.86 -0.72 -9.30
N GLU A 353 9.02 -1.42 -10.42
CA GLU A 353 10.27 -1.52 -11.15
C GLU A 353 10.17 -0.58 -12.35
N ARG A 354 11.05 0.42 -12.41
CA ARG A 354 11.09 1.37 -13.50
C ARG A 354 12.44 1.36 -14.19
N GLU A 355 12.41 1.61 -15.48
CA GLU A 355 13.60 1.96 -16.25
C GLU A 355 13.35 3.32 -16.86
N ASN A 356 14.06 4.31 -16.35
CA ASN A 356 13.73 5.71 -16.54
C ASN A 356 12.28 6.01 -16.07
N THR A 357 11.46 6.63 -16.94
CA THR A 357 10.03 6.87 -16.68
C THR A 357 9.15 5.65 -16.98
N ASP A 358 9.66 4.63 -17.67
CA ASP A 358 8.88 3.47 -18.11
C ASP A 358 8.66 2.49 -16.95
N MET A 359 7.40 2.18 -16.65
CA MET A 359 7.05 1.10 -15.73
C MET A 359 7.34 -0.26 -16.38
N ARG A 360 8.23 -1.05 -15.77
CA ARG A 360 8.59 -2.41 -16.21
C ARG A 360 7.77 -3.47 -15.51
N ALA A 361 7.58 -3.30 -14.21
CA ALA A 361 6.78 -4.17 -13.37
C ALA A 361 6.23 -3.39 -12.17
N LYS A 362 5.18 -3.93 -11.56
CA LYS A 362 4.57 -3.39 -10.34
C LYS A 362 3.97 -4.53 -9.53
N THR A 363 3.95 -4.40 -8.21
CA THR A 363 3.15 -5.25 -7.33
C THR A 363 2.59 -4.42 -6.17
N LEU A 364 1.39 -4.75 -5.71
CA LEU A 364 0.70 -4.04 -4.64
C LEU A 364 0.40 -5.00 -3.49
N PHE A 365 0.91 -4.74 -2.29
CA PHE A 365 0.49 -5.42 -1.07
C PHE A 365 -0.59 -4.58 -0.40
N SER A 366 -1.81 -5.06 -0.34
CA SER A 366 -2.97 -4.25 0.07
C SER A 366 -3.60 -4.72 1.38
N ALA A 367 -3.92 -3.77 2.25
CA ALA A 367 -4.61 -3.97 3.53
C ALA A 367 -3.91 -4.97 4.47
N ILE A 368 -2.58 -4.94 4.54
CA ILE A 368 -1.81 -5.86 5.36
C ILE A 368 -1.81 -5.36 6.82
N PRO A 369 -2.33 -6.15 7.79
CA PRO A 369 -2.35 -5.72 9.20
C PRO A 369 -0.95 -5.52 9.76
N SER A 370 -0.81 -4.55 10.65
CA SER A 370 0.45 -4.23 11.34
C SER A 370 0.18 -3.69 12.75
N THR A 371 1.21 -3.76 13.59
CA THR A 371 1.27 -3.20 14.94
C THR A 371 2.42 -2.21 15.05
N ALA A 372 2.53 -1.52 16.18
CA ALA A 372 3.73 -0.74 16.52
C ALA A 372 5.01 -1.57 16.72
N HIS A 373 4.91 -2.90 16.70
CA HIS A 373 6.04 -3.83 16.86
C HIS A 373 6.34 -4.60 15.58
N SER A 374 5.51 -4.48 14.55
CA SER A 374 5.71 -5.24 13.32
C SER A 374 7.04 -4.89 12.66
N HIS A 375 7.72 -5.92 12.16
CA HIS A 375 8.92 -5.82 11.36
C HIS A 375 8.70 -6.58 10.05
N VAL A 376 8.79 -5.87 8.93
CA VAL A 376 8.48 -6.42 7.61
C VAL A 376 9.71 -6.29 6.72
N MET A 377 10.07 -7.37 6.03
CA MET A 377 11.25 -7.42 5.16
C MET A 377 10.93 -8.00 3.78
N MET A 378 11.62 -7.50 2.74
CA MET A 378 11.57 -8.08 1.40
C MET A 378 12.91 -7.90 0.68
N ASP A 379 13.48 -8.99 0.18
CA ASP A 379 14.76 -8.97 -0.55
C ASP A 379 14.55 -8.92 -2.06
N PHE A 380 15.34 -8.09 -2.75
CA PHE A 380 15.40 -8.00 -4.21
C PHE A 380 16.78 -8.45 -4.73
N PRO A 381 17.08 -9.76 -4.72
CA PRO A 381 18.44 -10.28 -4.94
C PRO A 381 18.99 -10.01 -6.34
N ASP A 382 18.14 -9.84 -7.35
CA ASP A 382 18.52 -9.47 -8.72
C ASP A 382 18.06 -8.06 -9.12
N GLY A 383 17.49 -7.31 -8.17
CA GLY A 383 16.96 -5.96 -8.41
C GLY A 383 15.63 -5.91 -9.15
N THR A 384 14.91 -7.03 -9.29
CA THR A 384 13.62 -7.09 -10.01
C THR A 384 12.48 -7.56 -9.11
N ILE A 385 11.24 -7.26 -9.49
CA ILE A 385 10.05 -7.77 -8.79
C ILE A 385 9.85 -9.28 -9.06
N GLU A 386 10.19 -9.76 -10.26
CA GLU A 386 10.09 -11.18 -10.62
C GLU A 386 11.03 -12.07 -9.79
N GLY A 387 12.24 -11.59 -9.51
CA GLY A 387 13.24 -12.27 -8.68
C GLY A 387 13.12 -12.00 -7.18
N ALA A 388 12.14 -11.19 -6.75
CA ALA A 388 11.99 -10.80 -5.36
C ALA A 388 11.57 -11.98 -4.47
N ARG A 389 12.06 -11.99 -3.23
CA ARG A 389 11.61 -12.95 -2.21
C ARG A 389 10.22 -12.57 -1.68
N PRO A 390 9.50 -13.50 -1.03
CA PRO A 390 8.25 -13.16 -0.34
C PRO A 390 8.46 -12.00 0.65
N LEU A 391 7.44 -11.16 0.79
CA LEU A 391 7.34 -10.18 1.86
C LEU A 391 7.14 -10.93 3.17
N ILE A 392 8.13 -10.90 4.05
CA ILE A 392 8.13 -11.56 5.35
C ILE A 392 7.65 -10.57 6.41
N ILE A 393 6.74 -11.00 7.27
CA ILE A 393 6.11 -10.17 8.30
C ILE A 393 6.29 -10.86 9.64
N ASP A 394 7.08 -10.27 10.52
CA ASP A 394 7.03 -10.46 11.97
C ASP A 394 5.98 -9.45 12.49
N TYR A 395 4.80 -9.93 12.85
CA TYR A 395 3.65 -9.08 13.20
C TYR A 395 3.74 -8.56 14.63
N ASP A 396 4.28 -9.35 15.57
CA ASP A 396 4.32 -9.04 17.00
C ASP A 396 5.70 -8.63 17.54
N GLY A 397 6.75 -8.68 16.70
CA GLY A 397 8.09 -8.24 16.99
C GLY A 397 8.89 -9.22 17.85
N ASP A 398 8.54 -10.51 17.85
CA ASP A 398 9.23 -11.54 18.64
C ASP A 398 10.47 -12.12 17.96
N GLY A 399 10.74 -11.70 16.72
CA GLY A 399 11.86 -12.16 15.89
C GLY A 399 11.59 -13.45 15.14
N THR A 400 10.33 -13.91 15.09
CA THR A 400 9.88 -15.02 14.26
C THR A 400 8.94 -14.54 13.16
N ASP A 401 9.05 -15.15 11.98
CA ASP A 401 8.23 -14.81 10.83
C ASP A 401 6.81 -15.36 11.04
N ASP A 402 5.82 -14.49 11.23
CA ASP A 402 4.41 -14.88 11.38
C ASP A 402 3.76 -15.18 10.03
N HIS A 403 4.02 -14.31 9.04
CA HIS A 403 3.37 -14.34 7.74
C HIS A 403 4.36 -14.15 6.59
N SER A 404 4.00 -14.68 5.42
CA SER A 404 4.74 -14.44 4.18
C SER A 404 3.79 -14.22 3.01
N ILE A 405 4.05 -13.21 2.17
CA ILE A 405 3.22 -12.90 1.01
C ILE A 405 4.09 -12.89 -0.25
N ILE A 406 3.69 -13.66 -1.26
CA ILE A 406 4.38 -13.71 -2.55
C ILE A 406 3.91 -12.51 -3.39
N PRO A 407 4.83 -11.72 -4.00
CA PRO A 407 4.43 -10.63 -4.89
C PRO A 407 3.66 -11.14 -6.11
N VAL A 408 2.64 -10.40 -6.52
CA VAL A 408 1.86 -10.67 -7.74
C VAL A 408 2.25 -9.64 -8.80
N LEU A 409 2.90 -10.10 -9.87
CA LEU A 409 3.37 -9.23 -10.96
C LEU A 409 2.17 -8.60 -11.70
N GLY A 410 2.13 -7.26 -11.71
CA GLY A 410 1.04 -6.48 -12.31
C GLY A 410 -0.28 -6.54 -11.54
N GLY A 411 -0.29 -7.06 -10.31
CA GLY A 411 -1.50 -7.26 -9.52
C GLY A 411 -1.33 -6.99 -8.03
N THR A 412 -2.37 -7.34 -7.29
CA THR A 412 -2.45 -7.15 -5.84
C THR A 412 -2.19 -8.47 -5.12
N ALA A 413 -1.25 -8.45 -4.19
CA ALA A 413 -0.98 -9.51 -3.24
C ALA A 413 -1.73 -9.20 -1.92
N HIS A 414 -2.43 -10.21 -1.41
CA HIS A 414 -3.15 -10.15 -0.15
C HIS A 414 -2.61 -11.18 0.82
N LEU A 415 -2.79 -10.92 2.11
CA LEU A 415 -2.60 -11.93 3.14
C LEU A 415 -3.85 -12.83 3.17
N GLU A 416 -3.75 -14.02 2.57
CA GLU A 416 -4.86 -14.98 2.48
C GLU A 416 -4.64 -16.16 3.43
N ASP A 417 -5.58 -16.38 4.34
CA ASP A 417 -5.70 -17.67 5.01
C ASP A 417 -6.51 -18.57 4.07
N THR A 418 -5.92 -19.70 3.70
CA THR A 418 -6.50 -20.64 2.72
C THR A 418 -6.80 -22.01 3.34
N LEU A 419 -6.46 -22.22 4.61
CA LEU A 419 -6.58 -23.51 5.26
C LEU A 419 -7.84 -23.53 6.13
N PRO A 420 -8.76 -24.47 5.89
CA PRO A 420 -9.92 -24.60 6.75
C PRO A 420 -9.54 -25.20 8.12
N PRO A 421 -10.32 -24.89 9.17
CA PRO A 421 -10.05 -25.40 10.49
C PRO A 421 -10.34 -26.89 10.61
N ILE A 422 -9.85 -27.55 11.66
CA ILE A 422 -10.09 -28.97 11.90
C ILE A 422 -10.92 -29.15 13.18
N THR A 423 -12.14 -29.69 13.03
CA THR A 423 -12.95 -30.12 14.18
C THR A 423 -12.75 -31.59 14.51
N THR A 424 -12.70 -31.89 15.80
CA THR A 424 -12.69 -33.24 16.37
C THR A 424 -13.90 -33.42 17.28
N LEU A 425 -14.45 -34.65 17.30
CA LEU A 425 -15.56 -35.04 18.16
C LEU A 425 -15.07 -36.02 19.23
N ALA A 426 -15.33 -35.70 20.50
CA ALA A 426 -15.18 -36.61 21.62
C ALA A 426 -16.56 -37.02 22.15
N SER A 427 -16.71 -38.30 22.52
CA SER A 427 -17.94 -38.82 23.11
C SER A 427 -17.64 -39.48 24.47
N ALA A 428 -18.46 -39.20 25.48
CA ALA A 428 -18.32 -39.72 26.83
C ALA A 428 -19.64 -40.29 27.33
N GLY A 429 -19.58 -41.52 27.87
CA GLY A 429 -20.72 -42.26 28.40
C GLY A 429 -20.29 -43.66 28.83
N THR A 430 -21.19 -44.43 29.44
CA THR A 430 -20.94 -45.82 29.83
C THR A 430 -20.91 -46.70 28.57
N ARG A 431 -19.78 -47.36 28.32
CA ARG A 431 -19.62 -48.26 27.18
C ARG A 431 -20.30 -49.60 27.44
N GLY A 432 -21.10 -50.05 26.49
CA GLY A 432 -21.65 -51.39 26.38
C GLY A 432 -20.85 -52.26 25.41
N THR A 433 -21.49 -53.29 24.87
CA THR A 433 -20.90 -54.20 23.88
C THR A 433 -21.06 -53.68 22.45
N GLY A 434 -20.05 -53.87 21.58
CA GLY A 434 -20.19 -53.63 20.13
C GLY A 434 -20.41 -52.17 19.72
N ASP A 435 -19.66 -51.24 20.32
CA ASP A 435 -19.72 -49.77 20.12
C ASP A 435 -20.99 -49.07 20.62
N TRP A 436 -21.85 -49.78 21.35
CA TRP A 436 -23.03 -49.20 21.99
C TRP A 436 -22.70 -48.53 23.33
N TYR A 437 -23.46 -47.50 23.67
CA TYR A 437 -23.47 -46.87 24.98
C TYR A 437 -24.72 -47.26 25.77
N THR A 438 -24.56 -47.53 27.07
CA THR A 438 -25.66 -47.91 27.97
C THR A 438 -26.12 -46.75 28.88
N SER A 439 -25.69 -45.54 28.58
CA SER A 439 -26.08 -44.30 29.26
C SER A 439 -26.34 -43.18 28.26
N ASP A 440 -26.74 -42.01 28.75
CA ASP A 440 -26.62 -40.77 27.98
C ASP A 440 -25.18 -40.58 27.51
N VAL A 441 -25.02 -40.03 26.30
CA VAL A 441 -23.71 -39.73 25.70
C VAL A 441 -23.53 -38.24 25.60
N ALA A 442 -22.49 -37.72 26.26
CA ALA A 442 -22.05 -36.35 26.11
C ALA A 442 -21.11 -36.23 24.92
N ILE A 443 -21.43 -35.34 23.98
CA ILE A 443 -20.64 -35.03 22.80
C ILE A 443 -19.97 -33.66 22.98
N THR A 444 -18.64 -33.67 22.88
CA THR A 444 -17.82 -32.46 22.90
C THR A 444 -17.18 -32.27 21.53
N LEU A 445 -17.32 -31.09 20.94
CA LEU A 445 -16.65 -30.71 19.71
C LEU A 445 -15.50 -29.76 20.05
N SER A 446 -14.32 -30.03 19.50
CA SER A 446 -13.14 -29.17 19.63
C SER A 446 -12.62 -28.84 18.24
N ALA A 447 -12.72 -27.56 17.87
CA ALA A 447 -12.14 -27.04 16.63
C ALA A 447 -10.79 -26.41 16.93
N LYS A 448 -9.81 -26.67 16.08
CA LYS A 448 -8.50 -26.03 16.10
C LYS A 448 -8.17 -25.60 14.68
N ASP A 449 -7.68 -24.38 14.56
CA ASP A 449 -7.08 -23.89 13.33
C ASP A 449 -5.58 -24.16 13.30
N ASP A 450 -4.93 -24.02 12.15
CA ASP A 450 -3.47 -24.10 12.11
C ASP A 450 -2.84 -22.96 12.94
N GLU A 451 -1.54 -23.11 13.23
CA GLU A 451 -0.83 -22.20 14.14
C GLU A 451 -0.87 -20.74 13.66
N ASN A 452 -0.90 -20.58 12.33
CA ASN A 452 -1.00 -19.31 11.65
C ASN A 452 -2.38 -19.13 11.01
N GLY A 453 -3.43 -19.87 11.39
CA GLY A 453 -4.77 -19.70 10.82
C GLY A 453 -5.49 -18.46 11.35
N SER A 454 -6.52 -18.01 10.64
CA SER A 454 -7.36 -16.86 11.02
C SER A 454 -8.15 -17.09 12.31
N GLY A 455 -8.22 -18.33 12.79
CA GLY A 455 -8.94 -18.76 13.98
C GLY A 455 -10.38 -19.15 13.68
N ILE A 456 -11.04 -19.78 14.64
CA ILE A 456 -12.40 -20.32 14.44
C ILE A 456 -13.46 -19.23 14.58
N GLU A 457 -14.27 -19.00 13.53
CA GLU A 457 -15.46 -18.14 13.61
C GLU A 457 -16.60 -18.90 14.31
N LYS A 458 -16.91 -20.12 13.84
CA LYS A 458 -18.01 -20.92 14.36
C LYS A 458 -17.89 -22.41 14.06
N THR A 459 -18.41 -23.23 14.98
CA THR A 459 -18.63 -24.67 14.78
C THR A 459 -20.13 -24.95 14.69
N LYS A 460 -20.55 -25.71 13.67
CA LYS A 460 -21.95 -26.12 13.47
C LYS A 460 -22.08 -27.64 13.52
N TYR A 461 -23.22 -28.11 14.01
CA TYR A 461 -23.55 -29.53 14.05
C TYR A 461 -25.03 -29.80 13.70
N SER A 462 -25.31 -31.03 13.28
CA SER A 462 -26.65 -31.54 13.00
C SER A 462 -26.81 -32.95 13.55
N LEU A 463 -27.97 -33.23 14.13
CA LEU A 463 -28.35 -34.52 14.69
C LEU A 463 -29.43 -35.24 13.84
N ASP A 464 -29.94 -34.57 12.82
CA ASP A 464 -31.03 -35.02 11.95
C ASP A 464 -30.56 -35.22 10.50
N ASN A 465 -29.32 -35.69 10.36
CA ASN A 465 -28.68 -35.98 9.07
C ASN A 465 -28.51 -34.75 8.14
N GLY A 466 -28.44 -33.55 8.70
CA GLY A 466 -28.14 -32.30 7.99
C GLY A 466 -29.37 -31.49 7.61
N VAL A 467 -30.54 -31.77 8.20
CA VAL A 467 -31.78 -31.00 7.95
C VAL A 467 -31.75 -29.69 8.75
N ILE A 468 -31.37 -29.75 10.03
CA ILE A 468 -31.21 -28.58 10.91
C ILE A 468 -29.76 -28.50 11.39
N TRP A 469 -29.17 -27.31 11.23
CA TRP A 469 -27.82 -26.99 11.70
C TRP A 469 -27.88 -26.05 12.91
N ASN A 470 -27.27 -26.49 14.00
CA ASN A 470 -27.17 -25.75 15.25
C ASN A 470 -25.73 -25.26 15.45
N THR A 471 -25.54 -24.09 16.04
CA THR A 471 -24.21 -23.60 16.46
C THR A 471 -23.81 -24.28 17.76
N TYR A 472 -22.59 -24.82 17.81
CA TYR A 472 -22.05 -25.45 19.00
C TYR A 472 -21.59 -24.40 20.01
N THR A 473 -22.22 -24.36 21.18
CA THR A 473 -21.89 -23.43 22.28
C THR A 473 -21.53 -24.16 23.58
N SER A 474 -21.95 -25.43 23.73
CA SER A 474 -21.71 -26.26 24.90
C SER A 474 -21.92 -27.74 24.57
N SER A 475 -21.48 -28.63 25.47
CA SER A 475 -21.62 -30.08 25.31
C SER A 475 -23.05 -30.50 24.98
N ILE A 476 -23.19 -31.37 23.98
CA ILE A 476 -24.49 -31.90 23.52
C ILE A 476 -24.76 -33.21 24.26
N ILE A 477 -25.94 -33.38 24.83
CA ILE A 477 -26.34 -34.64 25.47
C ILE A 477 -27.29 -35.40 24.54
N LEU A 478 -26.89 -36.62 24.16
CA LEU A 478 -27.73 -37.56 23.44
C LEU A 478 -28.35 -38.55 24.42
N SER A 479 -29.68 -38.52 24.55
CA SER A 479 -30.43 -39.37 25.49
C SER A 479 -31.36 -40.37 24.82
N ASN A 480 -31.65 -40.21 23.54
CA ASN A 480 -32.52 -41.12 22.81
C ASN A 480 -31.76 -42.38 22.41
N GLU A 481 -32.38 -43.54 22.59
CA GLU A 481 -31.84 -44.81 22.13
C GLU A 481 -31.88 -44.92 20.60
N GLY A 482 -31.03 -45.79 20.04
CA GLY A 482 -30.84 -46.00 18.61
C GLY A 482 -29.53 -45.43 18.09
N THR A 483 -29.43 -45.27 16.76
CA THR A 483 -28.25 -44.71 16.09
C THR A 483 -28.50 -43.26 15.71
N THR A 484 -27.71 -42.35 16.28
CA THR A 484 -27.70 -40.92 15.94
C THR A 484 -26.47 -40.61 15.08
N ARG A 485 -26.68 -39.95 13.94
CA ARG A 485 -25.59 -39.42 13.09
C ARG A 485 -25.33 -37.97 13.44
N VAL A 486 -24.18 -37.71 14.04
CA VAL A 486 -23.71 -36.36 14.32
C VAL A 486 -22.88 -35.88 13.13
N LYS A 487 -23.42 -34.93 12.38
CA LYS A 487 -22.67 -34.21 11.34
C LYS A 487 -22.14 -32.92 11.92
N TYR A 488 -20.90 -32.56 11.62
CA TYR A 488 -20.30 -31.34 12.14
C TYR A 488 -19.24 -30.78 11.18
N PHE A 489 -19.05 -29.46 11.24
CA PHE A 489 -17.98 -28.74 10.56
C PHE A 489 -17.75 -27.39 11.26
N SER A 490 -16.58 -26.79 11.05
CA SER A 490 -16.23 -25.44 11.45
C SER A 490 -15.91 -24.55 10.25
N THR A 491 -16.02 -23.25 10.48
CA THR A 491 -15.63 -22.19 9.57
C THR A 491 -14.70 -21.25 10.33
N ASP A 492 -13.62 -20.84 9.70
CA ASP A 492 -12.67 -19.87 10.26
C ASP A 492 -13.16 -18.42 10.07
N ASN A 493 -12.35 -17.43 10.47
CA ASN A 493 -12.69 -16.01 10.43
C ASN A 493 -12.60 -15.39 9.02
N VAL A 494 -11.91 -16.02 8.06
CA VAL A 494 -11.87 -15.57 6.66
C VAL A 494 -12.86 -16.31 5.76
N GLY A 495 -13.58 -17.28 6.30
CA GLY A 495 -14.63 -18.04 5.62
C GLY A 495 -14.21 -19.39 5.05
N ASN A 496 -12.97 -19.87 5.27
CA ASN A 496 -12.64 -21.23 4.89
C ASN A 496 -13.43 -22.20 5.75
N LYS A 497 -14.03 -23.17 5.08
CA LYS A 497 -14.94 -24.13 5.68
C LYS A 497 -14.37 -25.53 5.51
N GLU A 498 -14.30 -26.27 6.61
CA GLU A 498 -13.82 -27.64 6.56
C GLU A 498 -14.83 -28.58 5.88
N GLU A 499 -14.32 -29.69 5.38
CA GLU A 499 -15.17 -30.77 4.89
C GLU A 499 -16.05 -31.32 6.03
N MET A 500 -17.31 -31.59 5.70
CA MET A 500 -18.28 -32.06 6.67
C MET A 500 -17.93 -33.44 7.20
N LYS A 501 -17.74 -33.55 8.52
CA LYS A 501 -17.46 -34.82 9.20
C LYS A 501 -18.74 -35.43 9.73
N THR A 502 -18.79 -36.76 9.79
CA THR A 502 -19.93 -37.52 10.31
C THR A 502 -19.43 -38.59 11.29
N GLN A 503 -20.06 -38.67 12.47
CA GLN A 503 -19.84 -39.73 13.45
C GLN A 503 -21.16 -40.37 13.84
N GLU A 504 -21.21 -41.70 13.86
CA GLU A 504 -22.34 -42.46 14.39
C GLU A 504 -22.15 -42.70 15.89
N ILE A 505 -23.20 -42.42 16.66
CA ILE A 505 -23.31 -42.70 18.10
C ILE A 505 -24.48 -43.65 18.30
N LYS A 506 -24.23 -44.79 18.96
CA LYS A 506 -25.22 -45.84 19.19
C LYS A 506 -25.52 -45.93 20.68
N ILE A 507 -26.79 -45.76 21.07
CA ILE A 507 -27.23 -45.77 22.46
C ILE A 507 -28.29 -46.85 22.64
N ASP A 508 -28.08 -47.71 23.62
CA ASP A 508 -29.02 -48.74 24.04
C ASP A 508 -28.93 -48.90 25.56
N LYS A 509 -29.95 -48.40 26.26
CA LYS A 509 -30.03 -48.39 27.72
C LYS A 509 -30.94 -49.50 28.24
N THR A 510 -31.64 -50.18 27.34
CA THR A 510 -32.66 -51.15 27.70
C THR A 510 -31.98 -52.49 27.88
N ALA A 511 -32.03 -53.03 29.10
CA ALA A 511 -31.48 -54.35 29.35
C ALA A 511 -32.31 -55.41 28.61
N PRO A 512 -31.69 -56.46 28.05
CA PRO A 512 -32.44 -57.54 27.41
C PRO A 512 -33.29 -58.28 28.44
N GLU A 513 -34.51 -58.66 28.05
CA GLU A 513 -35.43 -59.45 28.87
C GLU A 513 -35.53 -60.87 28.34
N ALA A 514 -35.68 -61.84 29.25
CA ALA A 514 -35.96 -63.23 28.89
C ALA A 514 -37.45 -63.53 29.12
N LYS A 515 -38.15 -63.92 28.05
CA LYS A 515 -39.51 -64.43 28.16
C LYS A 515 -39.47 -65.95 28.13
N ILE A 516 -39.99 -66.56 29.18
CA ILE A 516 -40.15 -68.01 29.30
C ILE A 516 -41.60 -68.35 28.94
N ILE A 517 -41.79 -69.18 27.93
CA ILE A 517 -43.11 -69.63 27.49
C ILE A 517 -43.15 -71.15 27.62
N PHE A 518 -44.07 -71.65 28.44
CA PHE A 518 -44.38 -73.08 28.46
C PHE A 518 -45.47 -73.36 27.43
N ASN A 519 -45.19 -74.27 26.49
CA ASN A 519 -46.17 -74.75 25.54
C ASN A 519 -46.79 -76.05 26.08
N PRO A 520 -48.07 -76.04 26.51
CA PRO A 520 -48.71 -77.22 27.11
C PRO A 520 -48.94 -78.35 26.11
N ASP A 521 -49.08 -78.05 24.82
CA ASP A 521 -49.33 -79.05 23.77
C ASP A 521 -48.06 -79.83 23.42
N THR A 522 -46.89 -79.18 23.51
CA THR A 522 -45.59 -79.81 23.21
C THR A 522 -44.77 -80.16 24.45
N GLN A 523 -45.21 -79.73 25.64
CA GLN A 523 -44.50 -79.83 26.91
C GLN A 523 -43.07 -79.23 26.89
N LYS A 524 -42.84 -78.22 26.04
CA LYS A 524 -41.53 -77.55 25.91
C LYS A 524 -41.53 -76.17 26.54
N ILE A 525 -40.36 -75.75 27.04
CA ILE A 525 -40.10 -74.41 27.57
C ILE A 525 -39.28 -73.63 26.56
N ASP A 526 -39.89 -72.68 25.85
CA ASP A 526 -39.15 -71.78 24.98
C ASP A 526 -38.62 -70.58 25.77
N ILE A 527 -37.33 -70.30 25.64
CA ILE A 527 -36.69 -69.12 26.23
C ILE A 527 -36.36 -68.17 25.08
N ILE A 528 -37.07 -67.04 25.04
CA ILE A 528 -36.90 -66.02 24.01
C ILE A 528 -36.20 -64.82 24.65
N GLY A 529 -35.01 -64.48 24.15
CA GLY A 529 -34.38 -63.20 24.46
C GLY A 529 -35.05 -62.10 23.63
N ILE A 530 -35.60 -61.10 24.32
CA ILE A 530 -36.22 -59.92 23.71
C ILE A 530 -35.36 -58.72 24.08
N ASP A 531 -35.06 -57.92 23.07
CA ASP A 531 -34.36 -56.65 23.19
C ASP A 531 -35.02 -55.65 22.24
N ASN A 532 -35.11 -54.38 22.62
CA ASN A 532 -35.82 -53.35 21.88
C ASN A 532 -35.03 -52.88 20.64
N LEU A 533 -33.71 -53.05 20.64
CA LEU A 533 -32.81 -52.70 19.54
C LEU A 533 -32.02 -53.91 18.99
N GLY A 534 -31.98 -55.01 19.73
CA GLY A 534 -31.40 -56.28 19.31
C GLY A 534 -32.28 -57.13 18.38
N ARG A 535 -31.65 -58.10 17.73
CA ARG A 535 -32.35 -59.15 16.97
C ARG A 535 -32.91 -60.17 17.95
N LEU A 536 -34.18 -60.57 17.82
CA LEU A 536 -34.76 -61.66 18.61
C LEU A 536 -33.88 -62.92 18.50
N ILE A 537 -33.30 -63.34 19.62
CA ILE A 537 -32.57 -64.61 19.71
C ILE A 537 -33.52 -65.61 20.39
N SER A 538 -34.10 -66.48 19.59
CA SER A 538 -34.82 -67.66 20.10
C SER A 538 -33.79 -68.75 20.37
N VAL A 539 -33.65 -69.16 21.63
CA VAL A 539 -32.91 -70.38 21.98
C VAL A 539 -33.95 -71.48 22.14
N VAL A 540 -34.01 -72.37 21.16
CA VAL A 540 -34.91 -73.54 21.22
C VAL A 540 -34.44 -74.50 22.32
N SER A 541 -35.41 -74.89 23.13
CA SER A 541 -35.35 -75.73 24.33
C SER A 541 -34.51 -77.02 24.26
N THR A 542 -33.88 -77.35 25.40
CA THR A 542 -33.48 -78.73 25.76
C THR A 542 -34.66 -79.48 26.35
N GLU A 543 -34.87 -80.73 25.93
CA GLU A 543 -35.86 -81.64 26.52
C GLU A 543 -35.57 -81.89 28.00
N SER A 544 -36.60 -81.79 28.83
CA SER A 544 -36.61 -82.39 30.17
C SER A 544 -38.01 -82.93 30.41
N ALA A 545 -38.13 -84.26 30.45
CA ALA A 545 -39.37 -84.93 30.81
C ALA A 545 -39.73 -84.56 32.25
N LEU A 546 -40.87 -83.89 32.43
CA LEU A 546 -41.50 -83.76 33.75
C LEU A 546 -42.06 -85.14 34.12
N LYS A 547 -41.36 -85.85 35.01
CA LYS A 547 -41.95 -86.99 35.74
C LYS A 547 -42.97 -86.44 36.74
N GLU A 548 -44.21 -86.84 36.59
CA GLU A 548 -44.80 -87.90 37.42
C GLU A 548 -45.75 -88.77 36.59
#